data_AF-A0A959DIJ9-F1
#
_entry.id   AF-A0A959DIJ9-F1
#
_cell.length_a   1.000
_cell.length_b   1.000
_cell.length_c   1.000
_cell.angle_alpha   90.00
_cell.angle_beta   90.00
_cell.angle_gamma   90.00
#
_symmetry.space_group_name_H-M   'P 1'
#
loop_
_entity.id
_entity.type
_entity.pdbx_description
1 polymer ?
#
loop_
_entity_poly.entity_id
_entity_poly.type
_entity_poly.pdbx_seq_one_letter_code
_entity_poly.pdbx_strand_id
1 'polypeptide(L)'
;QILEYLPEGEQEVYQQRFHVYGQVKAIDNDGWGLLEFRFIPQLADSRIRFTIRNEELGQQPLYLDELFIRPEVDDVYRQEDNYVWKNNRWFSLVD
;
A
#
# COMPACT_ATOMS: atom_id res chain seq x y z
N GLN A 1 -6.47 -6.40 5.09
CA GLN A 1 -5.65 -7.23 5.99
C GLN A 1 -4.36 -7.64 5.30
N ILE A 2 -3.33 -7.95 6.08
CA ILE A 2 -2.08 -8.56 5.64
C ILE A 2 -1.91 -9.87 6.40
N LEU A 3 -1.58 -10.94 5.69
CA LEU A 3 -1.30 -12.26 6.25
C LEU A 3 0.14 -12.64 5.90
N GLU A 4 0.85 -13.22 6.86
CA GLU A 4 2.17 -13.82 6.66
C GLU A 4 2.06 -15.33 6.82
N TYR A 5 2.67 -16.06 5.90
CA TYR A 5 2.71 -17.52 5.90
C TYR A 5 4.14 -18.01 5.98
N LEU A 6 4.29 -19.27 6.41
CA LEU A 6 5.55 -19.99 6.23
C LEU A 6 5.99 -19.97 4.75
N PRO A 7 7.30 -20.12 4.48
CA PRO A 7 7.81 -20.16 3.11
C PRO A 7 7.11 -21.23 2.26
N GLU A 8 6.83 -22.37 2.89
CA GLU A 8 6.13 -23.51 2.29
C GLU A 8 4.81 -23.80 3.02
N GLY A 9 3.75 -24.06 2.26
CA GLY A 9 2.41 -24.36 2.78
C GLY A 9 1.51 -23.14 2.99
N GLU A 10 0.41 -23.36 3.70
CA GLU A 10 -0.63 -22.34 4.00
C GLU A 10 -0.75 -22.07 5.51
N GLN A 11 0.26 -22.47 6.30
CA GLN A 11 0.27 -22.15 7.72
C GLN A 11 0.56 -20.66 7.92
N GLU A 12 -0.41 -19.97 8.51
CA GLU A 12 -0.29 -18.57 8.89
C GLU A 12 0.65 -18.43 10.09
N VAL A 13 1.56 -17.47 10.00
CA VAL A 13 2.51 -17.08 11.04
C VAL A 13 2.02 -15.81 11.75
N TYR A 14 1.40 -14.91 10.98
CA TYR A 14 0.95 -13.62 11.50
C TYR A 14 -0.20 -13.04 10.67
N GLN A 15 -1.06 -12.27 11.33
CA GLN A 15 -2.16 -11.52 10.72
C GLN A 15 -2.22 -10.10 11.27
N GLN A 16 -2.35 -9.14 10.35
CA GLN A 16 -2.63 -7.75 10.64
C GLN A 16 -3.93 -7.31 9.96
N ARG A 17 -4.88 -6.80 10.75
CA ARG A 17 -6.13 -6.22 10.27
C ARG A 17 -6.11 -4.70 10.40
N PHE A 18 -6.77 -4.03 9.48
CA PHE A 18 -6.87 -2.58 9.41
C PHE A 18 -8.19 -2.18 8.79
N HIS A 19 -8.69 -1.01 9.21
CA HIS A 19 -9.79 -0.34 8.56
C HIS A 19 -9.25 0.55 7.44
N VAL A 20 -9.79 0.43 6.22
CA VAL A 20 -9.30 1.15 5.03
C VAL A 20 -9.21 2.66 5.26
N TYR A 21 -10.22 3.26 5.90
CA TYR A 21 -10.26 4.69 6.23
C TYR A 21 -9.05 5.17 7.04
N GLY A 22 -8.55 4.34 7.95
CA GLY A 22 -7.38 4.68 8.77
C GLY A 22 -6.05 4.55 8.04
N GLN A 23 -6.05 4.10 6.77
CA GLN A 23 -4.85 3.84 5.97
C GLN A 23 -4.75 4.76 4.75
N VAL A 24 -5.75 5.64 4.55
CA VAL A 24 -5.72 6.65 3.49
C VAL A 24 -4.67 7.70 3.81
N LYS A 25 -3.68 7.82 2.94
CA LYS A 25 -2.57 8.77 3.07
C LYS A 25 -2.79 10.04 2.27
N ALA A 26 -3.41 9.91 1.10
CA ALA A 26 -3.75 11.01 0.20
C ALA A 26 -4.94 10.61 -0.67
N ILE A 27 -5.66 11.61 -1.16
CA ILE A 27 -6.69 11.48 -2.19
C ILE A 27 -6.37 12.52 -3.26
N ASP A 28 -6.35 12.12 -4.53
CA ASP A 28 -6.12 13.05 -5.64
C ASP A 28 -7.43 13.69 -6.14
N ASN A 29 -7.32 14.56 -7.15
CA ASN A 29 -8.47 15.26 -7.72
C ASN A 29 -9.38 14.36 -8.57
N ASP A 30 -8.88 13.22 -9.04
CA ASP A 30 -9.62 12.25 -9.87
C ASP A 30 -10.30 11.16 -9.02
N GLY A 31 -10.14 11.23 -7.70
CA GLY A 31 -10.79 10.35 -6.73
C GLY A 31 -9.99 9.09 -6.39
N TRP A 32 -8.74 8.97 -6.83
CA TRP A 32 -7.85 7.88 -6.40
C TRP A 32 -7.34 8.14 -4.98
N GLY A 33 -7.38 7.08 -4.16
CA GLY A 33 -6.85 7.10 -2.81
C GLY A 33 -5.55 6.32 -2.70
N LEU A 34 -4.50 6.95 -2.18
CA LEU A 34 -3.27 6.27 -1.79
C LEU A 34 -3.47 5.62 -0.43
N LEU A 35 -3.36 4.29 -0.37
CA LEU A 35 -3.36 3.52 0.88
C LEU A 35 -1.92 3.17 1.27
N GLU A 36 -1.53 3.48 2.51
CA GLU A 36 -0.21 3.13 3.05
C GLU A 36 -0.36 2.21 4.27
N PHE A 37 0.26 1.04 4.20
CA PHE A 37 0.24 0.04 5.27
C PHE A 37 1.66 -0.23 5.75
N ARG A 38 1.87 -0.19 7.07
CA ARG A 38 3.11 -0.66 7.69
C ARG A 38 3.00 -2.14 8.00
N PHE A 39 4.03 -2.90 7.64
CA PHE A 39 4.15 -4.32 7.94
C PHE A 39 5.59 -4.66 8.34
N ILE A 40 5.75 -5.49 9.36
CA ILE A 40 7.05 -5.99 9.81
C ILE A 40 7.04 -7.51 9.62
N PRO A 41 7.82 -8.06 8.66
CA PRO A 41 7.93 -9.50 8.49
C PRO A 41 8.42 -10.19 9.77
N GLN A 42 7.79 -11.30 10.13
CA GLN A 42 8.18 -12.11 11.29
C GLN A 42 9.27 -13.13 10.95
N LEU A 43 9.36 -13.56 9.69
CA LEU A 43 10.39 -14.47 9.20
C LEU A 43 11.05 -13.91 7.93
N ALA A 44 12.32 -14.28 7.68
CA ALA A 44 13.07 -13.76 6.54
C ALA A 44 12.56 -14.29 5.18
N ASP A 45 12.10 -15.53 5.15
CA ASP A 45 11.69 -16.23 3.92
C ASP A 45 10.16 -16.42 3.84
N SER A 46 9.40 -15.66 4.62
CA SER A 46 7.94 -15.78 4.63
C SER A 46 7.30 -15.31 3.34
N ARG A 47 6.07 -15.79 3.12
CA ARG A 47 5.19 -15.29 2.07
C ARG A 47 4.20 -14.30 2.66
N ILE A 48 3.97 -13.19 1.98
CA ILE A 48 3.01 -12.17 2.41
C ILE A 48 1.82 -12.13 1.44
N ARG A 49 0.59 -12.11 1.97
CA ARG A 49 -0.65 -11.91 1.21
C ARG A 49 -1.35 -10.65 1.70
N PHE A 50 -1.53 -9.71 0.77
CA PHE A 50 -2.32 -8.51 0.99
C PHE A 50 -3.74 -8.75 0.49
N THR A 51 -4.75 -8.31 1.25
CA THR A 51 -6.15 -8.39 0.84
C THR A 51 -6.84 -7.09 1.22
N ILE A 52 -7.29 -6.35 0.21
CA ILE A 52 -8.09 -5.14 0.37
C ILE A 52 -9.54 -5.52 0.13
N ARG A 53 -10.38 -5.19 1.11
CA ARG A 53 -11.83 -5.36 1.02
C ARG A 53 -12.46 -4.09 1.56
N ASN A 54 -13.40 -3.54 0.81
CA ASN A 54 -14.27 -2.47 1.27
C ASN A 54 -15.71 -3.00 1.21
N GLU A 55 -16.30 -3.27 2.37
CA GLU A 55 -17.66 -3.82 2.46
C GLU A 55 -18.73 -2.81 2.02
N GLU A 56 -18.41 -1.51 2.07
CA GLU A 56 -19.33 -0.44 1.66
C GLU A 56 -19.44 -0.29 0.14
N LEU A 57 -18.45 -0.77 -0.62
CA LEU A 57 -18.53 -0.81 -2.08
C LEU A 57 -19.54 -1.84 -2.60
N GLY A 58 -20.00 -2.77 -1.75
CA GLY A 58 -20.94 -3.82 -2.14
C GLY A 58 -20.40 -4.68 -3.30
N GLN A 59 -21.04 -4.59 -4.47
CA GLN A 59 -20.67 -5.32 -5.69
C GLN A 59 -19.92 -4.44 -6.72
N GLN A 60 -19.61 -3.19 -6.37
CA GLN A 60 -18.87 -2.30 -7.27
C GLN A 60 -17.43 -2.81 -7.43
N PRO A 61 -16.84 -2.67 -8.64
CA PRO A 61 -15.46 -3.06 -8.86
C PRO A 61 -14.52 -2.18 -8.04
N LEU A 62 -13.49 -2.82 -7.47
CA LEU A 62 -12.35 -2.13 -6.86
C LEU A 62 -11.21 -2.13 -7.87
N TYR A 63 -10.70 -0.95 -8.18
CA TYR A 63 -9.51 -0.77 -9.02
C TYR A 63 -8.31 -0.51 -8.13
N LEU A 64 -7.18 -1.14 -8.47
CA LEU A 64 -5.90 -0.92 -7.83
C LEU A 64 -4.87 -0.64 -8.91
N ASP A 65 -4.10 0.40 -8.70
CA ASP A 65 -2.96 0.75 -9.54
C ASP A 65 -1.73 1.05 -8.66
N GLU A 66 -0.55 0.92 -9.25
CA GLU A 66 0.75 1.26 -8.66
C GLU A 66 1.02 0.64 -7.27
N LEU A 67 1.28 -0.68 -7.24
CA LEU A 67 1.79 -1.32 -6.02
C LEU A 67 3.25 -0.92 -5.77
N PHE A 68 3.48 -0.18 -4.68
CA PHE A 68 4.81 0.24 -4.26
C PHE A 68 5.16 -0.30 -2.87
N ILE A 69 6.26 -1.05 -2.78
CA ILE A 69 6.79 -1.62 -1.54
C ILE A 69 8.17 -1.02 -1.28
N ARG A 70 8.38 -0.46 -0.09
CA ARG A 70 9.64 0.15 0.33
C ARG A 70 9.95 -0.13 1.79
N PRO A 71 11.24 -0.07 2.20
CA PRO A 71 11.59 0.09 3.60
C PRO A 71 10.95 1.35 4.18
N GLU A 72 10.49 1.30 5.42
CA GLU A 72 9.82 2.43 6.06
C GLU A 72 10.73 3.65 6.22
N VAL A 73 12.02 3.40 6.47
CA VAL A 73 13.03 4.41 6.78
C VAL A 73 13.54 5.16 5.55
N ASP A 74 13.30 4.62 4.35
CA ASP A 74 13.81 5.18 3.11
C ASP A 74 12.69 5.92 2.35
N ASP A 75 12.98 7.17 2.03
CA ASP A 75 12.19 7.93 1.06
C ASP A 75 12.70 7.61 -0.34
N VAL A 76 11.81 7.15 -1.21
CA VAL A 76 12.11 6.93 -2.62
C VAL A 76 11.50 8.07 -3.42
N TYR A 77 12.34 8.77 -4.16
CA TYR A 77 11.92 9.91 -4.95
C TYR A 77 12.62 9.96 -6.30
N ARG A 78 11.94 10.60 -7.26
CA ARG A 78 12.46 11.00 -8.56
C ARG A 78 12.05 12.45 -8.77
N GLN A 79 13.03 13.29 -9.09
CA GLN A 79 12.81 14.69 -9.39
C GLN A 79 13.17 14.95 -10.85
N GLU A 80 12.29 15.66 -11.54
CA GLU A 80 12.51 16.22 -12.87
C GLU A 80 12.26 17.74 -12.81
N ASP A 81 12.45 18.45 -13.92
CA ASP A 81 12.37 19.93 -13.96
C ASP A 81 11.03 20.50 -13.46
N ASN A 82 9.93 19.78 -13.67
CA ASN A 82 8.58 20.26 -13.40
C ASN A 82 7.79 19.43 -12.37
N TYR A 83 8.35 18.35 -11.85
CA TYR A 83 7.67 17.54 -10.85
C TYR A 83 8.63 16.82 -9.89
N VAL A 84 8.09 16.46 -8.73
CA VAL A 84 8.68 15.49 -7.81
C VAL A 84 7.72 14.33 -7.64
N TRP A 85 8.18 13.12 -7.91
CA TRP A 85 7.52 11.90 -7.45
C TRP A 85 8.20 11.45 -6.17
N LYS A 86 7.45 11.25 -5.08
CA LYS A 86 7.97 10.80 -3.78
C LYS A 86 7.01 9.85 -3.09
N ASN A 87 7.45 8.63 -2.82
CA ASN A 87 6.68 7.56 -2.15
C ASN A 87 5.27 7.41 -2.72
N ASN A 88 5.17 7.20 -4.04
CA ASN A 88 3.90 7.05 -4.76
C ASN A 88 2.97 8.29 -4.72
N ARG A 89 3.54 9.49 -4.60
CA ARG A 89 2.83 10.77 -4.70
C ARG A 89 3.51 11.69 -5.68
N TRP A 90 2.71 12.41 -6.45
CA TRP A 90 3.15 13.39 -7.43
C TRP A 90 2.95 14.81 -6.90
N PHE A 91 3.97 15.63 -7.03
CA PHE A 91 3.96 17.04 -6.66
C PHE A 91 4.36 17.87 -7.88
N SER A 92 3.50 18.79 -8.30
CA SER A 92 3.84 19.79 -9.32
C SER A 92 4.84 20.79 -8.74
N LEU A 93 5.88 21.13 -9.49
CA LEU A 93 6.78 22.25 -9.18
C LEU A 93 6.43 23.51 -10.00
N VAL A 94 5.37 23.43 -10.81
CA VAL A 94 4.87 24.54 -11.60
C VAL A 94 3.71 25.18 -10.82
N ASP A 95 3.81 26.49 -10.61
CA ASP A 95 2.81 27.34 -9.95
C ASP A 95 1.49 27.45 -10.76
#